data_AF-A0A8J4GXZ9-F1
#
_entry.id   AF-A0A8J4GXZ9-F1
#
_cell.length_a   1.000
_cell.length_b   1.000
_cell.length_c   1.000
_cell.angle_alpha   90.00
_cell.angle_beta   90.00
_cell.angle_gamma   90.00
#
_symmetry.space_group_name_H-M   'P 1'
#
loop_
_entity.id
_entity.type
_entity.pdbx_description
1 polymer ?
#
loop_
_entity_poly.entity_id
_entity_poly.type
_entity_poly.pdbx_seq_one_letter_code
_entity_poly.pdbx_strand_id
1 'polypeptide(L)'
;MLSATGPSHLRAGRHKGRDLSYCSCSPRSSTSTARSSRVAMATHRCLRRGQFSGPAGTAAGGGGRGRAAAVPRLVIFHSLGPGRAGGGGASDAPRVEEPSTALLLAWFACGNRSLFAAQCLVEVVVELYREGRTFGELQLSLKMATQGARTRRSRGAEDSDAATAAPASAPGGQQRLAADEEEVLPPLLQGQEEDVLVSWVALVFLTLEELGVPRDRIPQQQGEEKAELAGAGTSGRGADVGDSGSGSSSMAAGNTYLRGMLGYVRQTLGMYDEGQTLARVAGLQGLVQQSSGAASSPFLVLMQQYTRLVLLTVEVVAAGGLPTVRPLRLPETVLRPSGYSQAFSSSCNAVLEDKPLESPAKSRDQQQQMMVLEAATEACPARGLAVRLLIAFMGAVLGSQWSLAKFVEAVRVAYDQGLAADELFSQLDEQEFLQSGGLLPISSAAAAAPEAAAAAAPDSVREDSAAAPQPAPQYQITKALLSTWISLSYMTLAQLAIPYPDAGRRLGWAWVGFGDPTEALGMNDFVGNVLRQMAGEDPRTMPSSPNVLDGSNPDPDSDPDATADTKAGARRRDGALMVRVEDESLPATSTAVRVLTQQVALVQAVCRMVVIGD
;
A
#
# COMPACT_ATOMS: atom_id res chain seq x y z
N MET A 1 45.93 34.06 51.07
CA MET A 1 46.31 35.48 50.89
C MET A 1 45.05 36.28 50.58
N LEU A 2 45.03 37.59 50.86
CA LEU A 2 43.89 38.48 50.59
C LEU A 2 43.90 38.91 49.10
N SER A 3 42.89 39.55 48.49
CA SER A 3 41.59 40.12 48.95
C SER A 3 40.55 39.98 47.77
N ALA A 4 39.39 40.63 47.61
CA ALA A 4 38.78 41.84 48.20
C ALA A 4 37.22 41.75 48.18
N THR A 5 36.52 42.90 48.14
CA THR A 5 35.06 43.09 48.22
C THR A 5 34.40 43.56 46.91
N GLY A 6 33.06 43.56 46.83
CA GLY A 6 32.24 44.18 45.76
C GLY A 6 32.18 45.73 45.79
N PRO A 7 31.19 46.39 45.15
CA PRO A 7 29.79 46.27 45.60
C PRO A 7 28.68 46.34 44.50
N SER A 8 27.42 46.32 44.93
CA SER A 8 26.20 46.44 44.11
C SER A 8 25.84 47.88 43.72
N HIS A 9 25.06 48.09 42.65
CA HIS A 9 24.26 49.31 42.46
C HIS A 9 22.96 49.10 41.67
N LEU A 10 21.87 49.68 42.18
CA LEU A 10 20.57 49.76 41.50
C LEU A 10 20.56 50.89 40.45
N ARG A 11 19.81 50.71 39.34
CA ARG A 11 19.28 51.85 38.59
C ARG A 11 17.95 51.50 37.89
N ALA A 12 16.90 52.26 38.19
CA ALA A 12 15.58 52.09 37.59
C ALA A 12 15.47 52.85 36.26
N GLY A 13 14.89 52.21 35.23
CA GLY A 13 14.58 52.83 33.94
C GLY A 13 13.09 53.08 33.77
N ARG A 14 12.64 54.33 33.94
CA ARG A 14 11.28 54.74 33.52
C ARG A 14 11.26 54.83 31.99
N HIS A 15 10.30 54.18 31.35
CA HIS A 15 9.81 54.60 30.02
C HIS A 15 8.37 55.11 30.12
N LYS A 16 8.09 56.21 29.41
CA LYS A 16 6.76 56.82 29.34
C LYS A 16 5.88 56.05 28.37
N GLY A 17 4.57 56.02 28.64
CA GLY A 17 3.60 55.39 27.76
C GLY A 17 3.39 56.13 26.43
N ARG A 18 2.71 55.45 25.52
CA ARG A 18 1.92 56.06 24.44
C ARG A 18 0.54 55.43 24.49
N ASP A 19 -0.47 56.25 24.75
CA ASP A 19 -1.86 55.82 24.71
C ASP A 19 -2.27 55.56 23.26
N LEU A 20 -2.75 54.36 22.97
CA LEU A 20 -3.51 54.05 21.76
C LEU A 20 -4.86 53.49 22.19
N SER A 21 -5.76 54.42 22.53
CA SER A 21 -7.19 54.13 22.65
C SER A 21 -7.72 53.64 21.30
N TYR A 22 -8.28 52.44 21.28
CA TYR A 22 -9.15 51.97 20.20
C TYR A 22 -10.46 51.45 20.79
N CYS A 23 -11.56 51.71 20.09
CA CYS A 23 -12.89 51.69 20.66
C CYS A 23 -13.41 50.28 20.96
N SER A 24 -14.09 50.14 22.11
CA SER A 24 -15.02 49.04 22.32
C SER A 24 -16.24 49.22 21.41
N CYS A 25 -16.47 48.25 20.52
CA CYS A 25 -17.66 48.18 19.67
C CYS A 25 -18.30 46.79 19.80
N SER A 26 -19.21 46.62 20.76
CA SER A 26 -20.07 45.44 20.85
C SER A 26 -21.33 45.60 19.99
N PRO A 27 -21.63 44.66 19.08
CA PRO A 27 -23.00 44.31 18.72
C PRO A 27 -23.43 43.13 19.62
N ARG A 28 -24.30 43.39 20.61
CA ARG A 28 -25.75 43.15 20.49
C ARG A 28 -26.11 41.71 20.10
N SER A 29 -26.53 40.96 21.11
CA SER A 29 -27.39 39.78 20.96
C SER A 29 -28.65 40.12 20.16
N SER A 30 -29.08 39.19 19.31
CA SER A 30 -30.40 39.21 18.66
C SER A 30 -31.07 37.85 18.82
N THR A 31 -31.92 37.74 19.84
CA THR A 31 -32.83 36.60 20.01
C THR A 31 -33.97 36.70 19.00
N SER A 32 -34.12 35.71 18.12
CA SER A 32 -35.34 35.57 17.32
C SER A 32 -35.64 34.11 16.95
N THR A 33 -36.60 33.56 17.69
CA THR A 33 -37.73 32.75 17.18
C THR A 33 -37.43 31.57 16.26
N ALA A 34 -37.63 30.36 16.79
CA ALA A 34 -37.66 29.13 16.01
C ALA A 34 -38.77 29.14 14.93
N ARG A 35 -38.49 28.51 13.78
CA ARG A 35 -39.54 28.08 12.85
C ARG A 35 -39.25 26.68 12.32
N SER A 36 -40.08 25.72 12.71
CA SER A 36 -39.99 24.35 12.20
C SER A 36 -40.36 24.33 10.71
N SER A 37 -39.67 23.51 9.91
CA SER A 37 -40.04 23.22 8.52
C SER A 37 -39.52 21.84 8.13
N ARG A 38 -40.45 20.89 7.95
CA ARG A 38 -40.16 19.58 7.35
C ARG A 38 -40.16 19.72 5.83
N VAL A 39 -39.06 19.35 5.18
CA VAL A 39 -39.00 19.03 3.74
C VAL A 39 -38.12 17.76 3.66
N ALA A 40 -38.71 16.57 3.70
CA ALA A 40 -39.30 15.87 2.55
C ALA A 40 -38.25 15.56 1.47
N MET A 41 -37.75 14.32 1.45
CA MET A 41 -36.86 13.82 0.39
C MET A 41 -37.60 13.82 -0.95
N ALA A 42 -37.01 14.47 -1.97
CA ALA A 42 -37.45 14.37 -3.36
C ALA A 42 -36.46 13.48 -4.14
N THR A 43 -36.89 12.28 -4.51
CA THR A 43 -36.05 11.29 -5.21
C THR A 43 -35.97 11.55 -6.72
N HIS A 44 -34.87 12.16 -7.17
CA HIS A 44 -34.63 12.36 -8.62
C HIS A 44 -34.20 11.07 -9.33
N ARG A 45 -35.19 10.32 -9.84
CA ARG A 45 -34.99 9.28 -10.85
C ARG A 45 -34.58 9.91 -12.19
N CYS A 46 -33.33 9.74 -12.61
CA CYS A 46 -32.94 9.96 -14.01
C CYS A 46 -33.20 8.71 -14.87
N LEU A 47 -34.46 8.51 -15.27
CA LEU A 47 -34.81 7.58 -16.33
C LEU A 47 -34.45 8.20 -17.69
N ARG A 48 -33.42 7.70 -18.38
CA ARG A 48 -33.20 8.00 -19.81
C ARG A 48 -33.37 6.73 -20.66
N ARG A 49 -34.59 6.54 -21.14
CA ARG A 49 -35.06 5.37 -21.90
C ARG A 49 -34.74 5.54 -23.39
N GLY A 50 -33.58 5.05 -23.82
CA GLY A 50 -33.27 4.92 -25.24
C GLY A 50 -34.12 3.84 -25.90
N GLN A 51 -35.09 4.22 -26.73
CA GLN A 51 -35.82 3.28 -27.57
C GLN A 51 -35.03 3.02 -28.86
N PHE A 52 -34.73 1.75 -29.13
CA PHE A 52 -34.56 1.27 -30.49
C PHE A 52 -35.52 0.11 -30.72
N SER A 53 -36.21 0.13 -31.86
CA SER A 53 -37.14 -0.91 -32.29
C SER A 53 -36.67 -1.39 -33.66
N GLY A 54 -36.42 -2.69 -33.77
CA GLY A 54 -35.99 -3.40 -34.97
C GLY A 54 -36.45 -4.86 -34.84
N PRO A 55 -36.94 -5.50 -35.92
CA PRO A 55 -37.80 -6.68 -35.80
C PRO A 55 -37.04 -7.99 -35.58
N ALA A 56 -37.80 -9.00 -35.13
CA ALA A 56 -37.30 -10.35 -34.92
C ALA A 56 -36.84 -11.03 -36.23
N GLY A 57 -35.63 -11.58 -36.22
CA GLY A 57 -35.13 -12.53 -37.22
C GLY A 57 -35.21 -13.96 -36.69
N THR A 58 -35.71 -14.88 -37.50
CA THR A 58 -35.87 -16.31 -37.17
C THR A 58 -34.57 -16.99 -36.77
N ALA A 59 -34.58 -17.75 -35.67
CA ALA A 59 -33.48 -18.63 -35.30
C ALA A 59 -33.36 -19.81 -36.27
N ALA A 60 -32.17 -20.00 -36.84
CA ALA A 60 -31.76 -21.18 -37.60
C ALA A 60 -30.34 -21.59 -37.17
N GLY A 61 -30.02 -22.88 -37.25
CA GLY A 61 -28.85 -23.45 -36.59
C GLY A 61 -27.49 -22.99 -37.15
N GLY A 62 -26.56 -22.64 -36.26
CA GLY A 62 -25.17 -22.32 -36.56
C GLY A 62 -24.23 -22.93 -35.53
N GLY A 63 -23.92 -24.23 -35.68
CA GLY A 63 -23.10 -25.01 -34.73
C GLY A 63 -21.60 -24.67 -34.78
N GLY A 64 -21.23 -23.44 -34.42
CA GLY A 64 -19.85 -22.95 -34.42
C GLY A 64 -19.00 -23.65 -33.36
N ARG A 65 -18.30 -24.73 -33.74
CA ARG A 65 -17.21 -25.31 -32.93
C ARG A 65 -16.06 -24.32 -32.84
N GLY A 66 -16.07 -23.48 -31.80
CA GLY A 66 -14.91 -22.68 -31.44
C GLY A 66 -13.70 -23.60 -31.23
N ARG A 67 -12.63 -23.38 -32.02
CA ARG A 67 -11.33 -24.00 -31.75
C ARG A 67 -10.82 -23.41 -30.45
N ALA A 68 -10.94 -24.15 -29.34
CA ALA A 68 -10.15 -23.89 -28.16
C ALA A 68 -8.68 -23.91 -28.59
N ALA A 69 -8.01 -22.76 -28.49
CA ALA A 69 -6.56 -22.71 -28.67
C ALA A 69 -5.93 -23.64 -27.64
N ALA A 70 -5.01 -24.50 -28.06
CA ALA A 70 -4.29 -25.34 -27.13
C ALA A 70 -3.41 -24.45 -26.24
N VAL A 71 -3.92 -24.17 -25.03
CA VAL A 71 -3.09 -23.64 -23.94
C VAL A 71 -1.95 -24.65 -23.77
N PRO A 72 -0.68 -24.23 -23.89
CA PRO A 72 0.41 -25.12 -23.57
C PRO A 72 0.23 -25.53 -22.12
N ARG A 73 -0.02 -26.82 -21.87
CA ARG A 73 0.12 -27.36 -20.52
C ARG A 73 1.58 -27.15 -20.13
N LEU A 74 1.83 -26.15 -19.30
CA LEU A 74 3.10 -26.04 -18.59
C LEU A 74 3.33 -27.39 -17.93
N VAL A 75 4.36 -28.11 -18.34
CA VAL A 75 4.70 -29.39 -17.73
C VAL A 75 5.39 -29.08 -16.42
N ILE A 76 4.58 -28.75 -15.42
CA ILE A 76 4.95 -28.81 -14.02
C ILE A 76 5.50 -30.22 -13.84
N PHE A 77 6.79 -30.32 -13.56
CA PHE A 77 7.42 -31.59 -13.22
C PHE A 77 6.88 -32.01 -11.86
N HIS A 78 5.75 -32.73 -11.87
CA HIS A 78 5.30 -33.51 -10.72
C HIS A 78 6.39 -34.53 -10.41
N SER A 79 7.28 -34.16 -9.50
CA SER A 79 8.26 -35.04 -8.90
C SER A 79 7.48 -36.08 -8.09
N LEU A 80 7.19 -37.23 -8.71
CA LEU A 80 6.50 -38.36 -8.11
C LEU A 80 7.43 -39.05 -7.09
N GLY A 81 7.71 -38.34 -6.01
CA GLY A 81 8.35 -38.91 -4.83
C GLY A 81 7.46 -40.01 -4.25
N PRO A 82 8.00 -41.20 -3.91
CA PRO A 82 7.21 -42.28 -3.35
C PRO A 82 6.64 -41.84 -1.99
N GLY A 83 5.31 -41.98 -1.83
CA GLY A 83 4.57 -41.43 -0.70
C GLY A 83 5.10 -41.89 0.66
N ARG A 84 5.76 -40.97 1.37
CA ARG A 84 6.21 -41.18 2.75
C ARG A 84 5.22 -40.52 3.70
N ALA A 85 4.28 -41.31 4.23
CA ALA A 85 3.37 -40.88 5.27
C ALA A 85 4.16 -40.57 6.56
N GLY A 86 4.54 -39.31 6.72
CA GLY A 86 5.16 -38.77 7.92
C GLY A 86 4.53 -37.42 8.23
N GLY A 87 3.89 -37.31 9.40
CA GLY A 87 3.31 -36.05 9.88
C GLY A 87 4.40 -35.06 10.26
N GLY A 88 5.03 -34.45 9.26
CA GLY A 88 5.82 -33.23 9.46
C GLY A 88 4.86 -32.13 9.88
N GLY A 89 4.87 -31.76 11.16
CA GLY A 89 4.13 -30.59 11.62
C GLY A 89 4.57 -29.38 10.80
N ALA A 90 3.62 -28.69 10.16
CA ALA A 90 3.89 -27.51 9.38
C ALA A 90 4.75 -26.55 10.21
N SER A 91 5.88 -26.11 9.66
CA SER A 91 6.81 -25.27 10.40
C SER A 91 6.17 -23.90 10.60
N ASP A 92 5.52 -23.74 11.76
CA ASP A 92 4.82 -22.53 12.17
C ASP A 92 5.87 -21.43 12.39
N ALA A 93 6.27 -20.84 11.27
CA ALA A 93 7.16 -19.69 11.21
C ALA A 93 6.49 -18.57 12.00
N PRO A 94 7.21 -17.85 12.88
CA PRO A 94 6.62 -16.84 13.73
C PRO A 94 5.93 -15.79 12.86
N ARG A 95 4.60 -15.87 12.79
CA ARG A 95 3.76 -14.97 11.98
C ARG A 95 4.02 -13.56 12.51
N VAL A 96 4.76 -12.75 11.73
CA VAL A 96 5.07 -11.35 12.08
C VAL A 96 3.75 -10.67 12.43
N GLU A 97 3.63 -10.20 13.66
CA GLU A 97 2.34 -9.72 14.20
C GLU A 97 1.67 -8.81 13.19
N GLU A 98 0.39 -9.09 12.91
CA GLU A 98 -0.43 -8.41 11.91
C GLU A 98 -0.29 -6.87 11.92
N PRO A 99 -0.31 -6.19 13.08
CA PRO A 99 0.01 -4.76 13.18
C PRO A 99 1.43 -4.35 12.75
N SER A 100 2.46 -5.12 13.07
CA SER A 100 3.83 -4.82 12.65
C SER A 100 3.99 -4.94 11.12
N THR A 101 3.24 -5.84 10.48
CA THR A 101 3.13 -5.88 9.01
C THR A 101 2.43 -4.62 8.48
N ALA A 102 1.33 -4.17 9.11
CA ALA A 102 0.63 -2.95 8.70
C ALA A 102 1.50 -1.69 8.83
N LEU A 103 2.25 -1.55 9.93
CA LEU A 103 3.17 -0.41 10.13
C LEU A 103 4.32 -0.40 9.11
N LEU A 104 4.95 -1.54 8.85
CA LEU A 104 6.04 -1.63 7.88
C LEU A 104 5.58 -1.32 6.45
N LEU A 105 4.38 -1.77 6.06
CA LEU A 105 3.80 -1.44 4.75
C LEU A 105 3.53 0.06 4.61
N ALA A 106 2.89 0.67 5.61
CA ALA A 106 2.66 2.11 5.62
C ALA A 106 3.97 2.92 5.65
N TRP A 107 4.99 2.44 6.36
CA TRP A 107 6.33 3.04 6.39
C TRP A 107 7.02 3.03 5.02
N PHE A 108 7.11 1.89 4.33
CA PHE A 108 7.70 1.84 2.98
C PHE A 108 6.94 2.75 2.01
N ALA A 109 5.62 2.81 2.12
CA ALA A 109 4.78 3.69 1.32
C ALA A 109 4.96 5.20 1.63
N CYS A 110 5.46 5.57 2.82
CA CYS A 110 5.76 6.95 3.18
C CYS A 110 6.98 7.55 2.45
N GLY A 111 7.81 6.73 1.78
CA GLY A 111 9.05 7.20 1.12
C GLY A 111 8.85 8.34 0.11
N ASN A 112 7.72 8.34 -0.61
CA ASN A 112 7.33 9.41 -1.54
C ASN A 112 6.70 10.65 -0.85
N ARG A 113 6.81 10.77 0.49
CA ARG A 113 6.14 11.78 1.32
C ARG A 113 4.61 11.74 1.22
N SER A 114 4.07 10.55 0.92
CA SER A 114 2.65 10.25 0.81
C SER A 114 1.91 10.63 2.10
N LEU A 115 0.96 11.57 2.00
CA LEU A 115 0.11 11.94 3.14
C LEU A 115 -0.81 10.78 3.50
N PHE A 116 -1.30 10.06 2.49
CA PHE A 116 -2.17 8.91 2.67
C PHE A 116 -1.47 7.75 3.40
N ALA A 117 -0.21 7.45 3.05
CA ALA A 117 0.57 6.43 3.76
C ALA A 117 0.84 6.82 5.22
N ALA A 118 1.14 8.11 5.47
CA ALA A 118 1.33 8.61 6.82
C ALA A 118 0.02 8.55 7.64
N GLN A 119 -1.14 8.81 7.01
CA GLN A 119 -2.45 8.64 7.64
C GLN A 119 -2.69 7.17 8.02
N CYS A 120 -2.43 6.24 7.09
CA CYS A 120 -2.56 4.80 7.32
C CYS A 120 -1.64 4.31 8.46
N LEU A 121 -0.40 4.82 8.54
CA LEU A 121 0.52 4.54 9.65
C LEU A 121 -0.05 5.05 10.98
N VAL A 122 -0.52 6.30 11.02
CA VAL A 122 -1.13 6.89 12.23
C VAL A 122 -2.37 6.12 12.67
N GLU A 123 -3.27 5.73 11.76
CA GLU A 123 -4.48 4.95 12.10
C GLU A 123 -4.14 3.62 12.78
N VAL A 124 -3.11 2.90 12.33
CA VAL A 124 -2.66 1.65 12.98
C VAL A 124 -2.06 1.91 14.37
N VAL A 125 -1.23 2.95 14.53
CA VAL A 125 -0.67 3.29 15.85
C VAL A 125 -1.76 3.78 16.82
N VAL A 126 -2.78 4.49 16.34
CA VAL A 126 -3.95 4.90 17.13
C VAL A 126 -4.76 3.70 17.61
N GLU A 127 -5.01 2.71 16.74
CA GLU A 127 -5.78 1.53 17.15
C GLU A 127 -5.00 0.65 18.14
N LEU A 128 -3.70 0.44 17.92
CA LEU A 128 -2.82 -0.27 18.87
C LEU A 128 -2.74 0.43 20.24
N TYR A 129 -2.66 1.76 20.25
CA TYR A 129 -2.74 2.54 21.48
C TYR A 129 -4.07 2.31 22.20
N ARG A 130 -5.19 2.26 21.46
CA ARG A 130 -6.53 2.01 22.00
C ARG A 130 -6.69 0.59 22.54
N GLU A 131 -6.20 -0.44 21.84
CA GLU A 131 -6.10 -1.83 22.31
C GLU A 131 -5.35 -1.97 23.64
N GLY A 132 -4.55 -0.96 24.01
CA GLY A 132 -3.80 -0.91 25.26
C GLY A 132 -2.33 -1.30 25.12
N ARG A 133 -1.88 -1.67 23.91
CA ARG A 133 -0.49 -2.04 23.62
C ARG A 133 0.46 -0.95 24.08
N THR A 134 1.56 -1.32 24.74
CA THR A 134 2.57 -0.33 25.15
C THR A 134 3.55 -0.04 24.02
N PHE A 135 4.16 1.16 24.07
CA PHE A 135 5.25 1.53 23.16
C PHE A 135 6.43 0.53 23.23
N GLY A 136 6.69 -0.07 24.40
CA GLY A 136 7.74 -1.07 24.57
C GLY A 136 7.47 -2.38 23.83
N GLU A 137 6.23 -2.88 23.91
CA GLU A 137 5.77 -4.03 23.11
C GLU A 137 5.90 -3.75 21.62
N LEU A 138 5.43 -2.57 21.17
CA LEU A 138 5.43 -2.24 19.75
C LEU A 138 6.85 -2.01 19.20
N GLN A 139 7.75 -1.41 19.97
CA GLN A 139 9.18 -1.33 19.63
C GLN A 139 9.82 -2.72 19.55
N LEU A 140 9.45 -3.65 20.45
CA LEU A 140 9.96 -5.02 20.43
C LEU A 140 9.40 -5.82 19.23
N SER A 141 8.12 -5.69 18.93
CA SER A 141 7.46 -6.34 17.80
C SER A 141 8.04 -5.87 16.46
N LEU A 142 8.25 -4.56 16.30
CA LEU A 142 8.96 -4.00 15.14
C LEU A 142 10.39 -4.55 15.03
N LYS A 143 11.15 -4.63 16.13
CA LYS A 143 12.50 -5.23 16.14
C LYS A 143 12.52 -6.70 15.75
N MET A 144 11.54 -7.48 16.20
CA MET A 144 11.39 -8.88 15.79
C MET A 144 11.00 -8.99 14.31
N ALA A 145 10.21 -8.05 13.78
CA ALA A 145 9.83 -8.00 12.38
C ALA A 145 11.00 -7.60 11.45
N THR A 146 11.81 -6.60 11.82
CA THR A 146 12.95 -6.12 11.00
C THR A 146 14.11 -7.12 10.95
N GLN A 147 14.34 -7.86 12.05
CA GLN A 147 15.43 -8.83 12.21
C GLN A 147 15.01 -10.28 11.86
N GLY A 148 13.72 -10.52 11.66
CA GLY A 148 13.02 -11.81 11.76
C GLY A 148 13.26 -12.87 10.67
N ALA A 149 14.44 -12.92 10.05
CA ALA A 149 14.79 -13.95 9.04
C ALA A 149 16.02 -14.81 9.40
N ARG A 150 16.95 -14.31 10.22
CA ARG A 150 18.34 -14.84 10.29
C ARG A 150 18.63 -15.90 11.37
N THR A 151 17.70 -16.22 12.26
CA THR A 151 18.06 -16.80 13.59
C THR A 151 17.65 -18.25 13.86
N ARG A 152 17.08 -19.01 12.90
CA ARG A 152 16.40 -20.28 13.24
C ARG A 152 16.83 -21.59 12.54
N ARG A 153 17.71 -21.60 11.53
CA ARG A 153 18.14 -22.88 10.87
C ARG A 153 19.37 -23.56 11.49
N SER A 154 20.31 -22.81 12.07
CA SER A 154 21.59 -23.37 12.56
C SER A 154 21.46 -24.44 13.67
N ARG A 155 20.43 -24.40 14.52
CA ARG A 155 20.35 -25.22 15.75
C ARG A 155 19.83 -26.66 15.56
N GLY A 156 19.79 -27.17 14.32
CA GLY A 156 19.27 -28.51 13.99
C GLY A 156 20.33 -29.60 13.75
N ALA A 157 21.61 -29.24 13.66
CA ALA A 157 22.63 -30.11 13.06
C ALA A 157 23.63 -30.78 14.04
N GLU A 158 23.80 -30.27 15.26
CA GLU A 158 24.93 -30.65 16.13
C GLU A 158 24.68 -31.85 17.05
N ASP A 159 23.42 -32.28 17.25
CA ASP A 159 23.04 -33.34 18.21
C ASP A 159 22.96 -34.77 17.61
N SER A 160 23.57 -35.02 16.44
CA SER A 160 23.51 -36.34 15.75
C SER A 160 24.81 -37.16 15.74
N ASP A 161 25.94 -36.62 16.20
CA ASP A 161 27.24 -37.33 16.24
C ASP A 161 27.38 -38.25 17.48
N ALA A 162 26.40 -39.14 17.68
CA ALA A 162 26.31 -39.96 18.89
C ALA A 162 25.82 -41.42 18.72
N ALA A 163 25.91 -42.05 17.54
CA ALA A 163 26.14 -43.51 17.41
C ALA A 163 26.23 -44.05 15.97
N THR A 164 27.41 -44.59 15.60
CA THR A 164 27.64 -45.99 15.11
C THR A 164 28.78 -46.05 14.09
N ALA A 165 29.92 -46.62 14.47
CA ALA A 165 31.06 -46.79 13.58
C ALA A 165 30.97 -48.10 12.76
N ALA A 166 31.08 -48.01 11.43
CA ALA A 166 31.26 -49.15 10.53
C ALA A 166 32.04 -48.74 9.26
N PRO A 167 33.25 -49.27 9.01
CA PRO A 167 34.04 -48.93 7.82
C PRO A 167 33.95 -50.01 6.73
N ALA A 168 33.50 -49.64 5.52
CA ALA A 168 33.65 -50.48 4.32
C ALA A 168 33.76 -49.61 3.04
N SER A 169 34.88 -49.76 2.34
CA SER A 169 35.27 -49.04 1.12
C SER A 169 34.30 -49.17 -0.07
N ALA A 170 33.95 -48.04 -0.69
CA ALA A 170 33.40 -47.98 -2.05
C ALA A 170 33.92 -46.73 -2.80
N PRO A 171 34.85 -46.87 -3.77
CA PRO A 171 35.36 -45.74 -4.54
C PRO A 171 34.49 -45.47 -5.78
N GLY A 172 33.98 -44.24 -5.94
CA GLY A 172 33.29 -43.83 -7.17
C GLY A 172 31.92 -43.16 -7.00
N GLY A 173 31.73 -42.30 -6.00
CA GLY A 173 30.57 -41.42 -5.91
C GLY A 173 30.97 -39.97 -6.14
N GLN A 174 30.54 -39.35 -7.24
CA GLN A 174 30.66 -37.89 -7.41
C GLN A 174 29.65 -37.21 -6.48
N GLN A 175 30.07 -36.88 -5.26
CA GLN A 175 29.30 -36.04 -4.37
C GLN A 175 29.05 -34.69 -5.04
N ARG A 176 27.80 -34.46 -5.47
CA ARG A 176 27.28 -33.10 -5.66
C ARG A 176 27.20 -32.46 -4.27
N LEU A 177 28.33 -31.92 -3.82
CA LEU A 177 28.35 -30.82 -2.86
C LEU A 177 27.78 -29.59 -3.57
N ALA A 178 26.46 -29.61 -3.80
CA ALA A 178 25.72 -28.37 -3.87
C ALA A 178 25.90 -27.73 -2.49
N ALA A 179 26.67 -26.65 -2.43
CA ALA A 179 26.70 -25.84 -1.24
C ALA A 179 25.29 -25.26 -1.09
N ASP A 180 24.63 -25.58 0.02
CA ASP A 180 23.53 -24.74 0.51
C ASP A 180 24.16 -23.42 0.94
N GLU A 181 24.39 -22.53 -0.03
CA GLU A 181 24.65 -21.12 0.23
C GLU A 181 23.39 -20.57 0.88
N GLU A 182 23.37 -20.56 2.22
CA GLU A 182 22.28 -20.02 3.02
C GLU A 182 22.04 -18.57 2.57
N GLU A 183 20.94 -18.32 1.86
CA GLU A 183 20.64 -17.01 1.30
C GLU A 183 20.33 -16.04 2.45
N VAL A 184 21.38 -15.38 2.97
CA VAL A 184 21.31 -14.55 4.17
C VAL A 184 20.58 -13.24 3.90
N LEU A 185 19.26 -13.33 3.78
CA LEU A 185 18.34 -12.23 3.54
C LEU A 185 18.75 -10.97 4.34
N PRO A 186 18.83 -9.79 3.68
CA PRO A 186 19.12 -8.54 4.38
C PRO A 186 17.98 -8.22 5.37
N PRO A 187 18.27 -7.50 6.47
CA PRO A 187 17.22 -7.01 7.36
C PRO A 187 16.26 -6.08 6.60
N LEU A 188 14.97 -6.11 6.96
CA LEU A 188 13.94 -5.36 6.21
C LEU A 188 14.11 -3.84 6.33
N LEU A 189 14.67 -3.37 7.44
CA LEU A 189 15.05 -1.98 7.67
C LEU A 189 16.50 -1.92 8.14
N GLN A 190 17.20 -0.85 7.76
CA GLN A 190 18.46 -0.47 8.36
C GLN A 190 18.22 0.10 9.77
N GLY A 191 19.20 0.01 10.67
CA GLY A 191 19.04 0.48 12.06
C GLY A 191 18.57 1.95 12.17
N GLN A 192 19.05 2.83 11.28
CA GLN A 192 18.60 4.22 11.22
C GLN A 192 17.13 4.36 10.77
N GLU A 193 16.65 3.49 9.88
CA GLU A 193 15.25 3.50 9.42
C GLU A 193 14.32 2.96 10.52
N GLU A 194 14.76 1.93 11.24
CA GLU A 194 14.10 1.42 12.44
C GLU A 194 14.01 2.49 13.54
N ASP A 195 15.11 3.19 13.84
CA ASP A 195 15.12 4.29 14.82
C ASP A 195 14.13 5.41 14.44
N VAL A 196 14.06 5.80 13.15
CA VAL A 196 13.10 6.83 12.71
C VAL A 196 11.66 6.33 12.79
N LEU A 197 11.36 5.09 12.39
CA LEU A 197 10.02 4.50 12.51
C LEU A 197 9.59 4.41 13.98
N VAL A 198 10.49 3.99 14.88
CA VAL A 198 10.26 3.96 16.33
C VAL A 198 10.03 5.37 16.88
N SER A 199 10.76 6.39 16.42
CA SER A 199 10.51 7.79 16.76
C SER A 199 9.15 8.29 16.26
N TRP A 200 8.69 7.86 15.08
CA TRP A 200 7.36 8.18 14.57
C TRP A 200 6.27 7.58 15.47
N VAL A 201 6.36 6.29 15.78
CA VAL A 201 5.45 5.61 16.72
C VAL A 201 5.43 6.30 18.08
N ALA A 202 6.60 6.71 18.60
CA ALA A 202 6.70 7.44 19.86
C ALA A 202 5.99 8.80 19.82
N LEU A 203 6.12 9.57 18.74
CA LEU A 203 5.45 10.86 18.57
C LEU A 203 3.92 10.72 18.54
N VAL A 204 3.40 9.68 17.86
CA VAL A 204 1.96 9.39 17.86
C VAL A 204 1.49 9.00 19.27
N PHE A 205 2.18 8.07 19.94
CA PHE A 205 1.87 7.67 21.32
C PHE A 205 1.83 8.87 22.29
N LEU A 206 2.88 9.70 22.29
CA LEU A 206 2.97 10.88 23.16
C LEU A 206 1.91 11.94 22.80
N THR A 207 1.51 12.05 21.53
CA THR A 207 0.41 12.93 21.12
C THR A 207 -0.94 12.42 21.65
N LEU A 208 -1.19 11.11 21.62
CA LEU A 208 -2.42 10.51 22.17
C LEU A 208 -2.51 10.64 23.69
N GLU A 209 -1.39 10.51 24.41
CA GLU A 209 -1.33 10.78 25.86
C GLU A 209 -1.63 12.26 26.17
N GLU A 210 -1.07 13.22 25.42
CA GLU A 210 -1.30 14.66 25.61
C GLU A 210 -2.70 15.15 25.16
N LEU A 211 -3.34 14.46 24.22
CA LEU A 211 -4.75 14.69 23.88
C LEU A 211 -5.72 14.06 24.91
N GLY A 212 -5.22 13.17 25.77
CA GLY A 212 -6.03 12.42 26.72
C GLY A 212 -6.99 11.44 26.05
N VAL A 213 -6.58 10.82 24.94
CA VAL A 213 -7.36 9.74 24.31
C VAL A 213 -7.38 8.53 25.26
N PRO A 214 -8.56 7.98 25.60
CA PRO A 214 -8.64 6.81 26.46
C PRO A 214 -8.11 5.58 25.74
N ARG A 215 -7.46 4.70 26.49
CA ARG A 215 -7.20 3.31 26.07
C ARG A 215 -8.40 2.46 26.45
N ASP A 216 -8.85 1.62 25.55
CA ASP A 216 -9.95 0.67 25.73
C ASP A 216 -9.45 -0.51 26.59
N ARG A 217 -9.25 -0.25 27.89
CA ARG A 217 -8.71 -1.20 28.86
C ARG A 217 -9.50 -2.51 28.84
N ILE A 218 -8.82 -3.59 28.45
CA ILE A 218 -9.33 -4.97 28.53
C ILE A 218 -9.84 -5.23 29.95
N PRO A 219 -11.16 -5.43 30.17
CA PRO A 219 -11.73 -5.41 31.53
C PRO A 219 -11.28 -6.56 32.45
N GLN A 220 -10.70 -7.62 31.88
CA GLN A 220 -10.44 -8.89 32.57
C GLN A 220 -9.44 -8.76 33.73
N GLN A 221 -8.31 -8.06 33.55
CA GLN A 221 -7.27 -7.98 34.58
C GLN A 221 -7.70 -7.24 35.86
N GLN A 222 -8.64 -6.29 35.76
CA GLN A 222 -9.14 -5.56 36.94
C GLN A 222 -10.08 -6.40 37.83
N GLY A 223 -10.51 -7.59 37.37
CA GLY A 223 -11.28 -8.53 38.18
C GLY A 223 -10.41 -9.29 39.19
N GLU A 224 -9.23 -9.76 38.76
CA GLU A 224 -8.41 -10.72 39.51
C GLU A 224 -7.57 -10.04 40.60
N GLU A 225 -6.82 -8.96 40.29
CA GLU A 225 -6.09 -8.18 41.31
C GLU A 225 -7.01 -7.71 42.44
N LYS A 226 -8.25 -7.32 42.10
CA LYS A 226 -9.23 -6.82 43.07
C LYS A 226 -9.87 -7.94 43.90
N ALA A 227 -9.91 -9.17 43.38
CA ALA A 227 -10.32 -10.34 44.16
C ALA A 227 -9.21 -10.78 45.13
N GLU A 228 -7.95 -10.74 44.70
CA GLU A 228 -6.81 -11.13 45.54
C GLU A 228 -6.57 -10.12 46.68
N LEU A 229 -6.59 -8.81 46.41
CA LEU A 229 -6.51 -7.78 47.45
C LEU A 229 -7.68 -7.81 48.44
N ALA A 230 -8.84 -8.36 48.06
CA ALA A 230 -9.99 -8.52 48.95
C ALA A 230 -9.86 -9.72 49.90
N GLY A 231 -8.95 -10.67 49.63
CA GLY A 231 -8.73 -11.86 50.47
C GLY A 231 -7.78 -11.64 51.66
N ALA A 232 -6.82 -10.72 51.55
CA ALA A 232 -5.71 -10.57 52.49
C ALA A 232 -5.93 -9.49 53.59
N GLY A 233 -7.03 -9.59 54.34
CA GLY A 233 -7.41 -8.57 55.32
C GLY A 233 -6.72 -8.66 56.69
N THR A 234 -5.67 -7.84 56.93
CA THR A 234 -5.13 -7.63 58.31
C THR A 234 -4.67 -6.19 58.60
N SER A 235 -5.59 -5.39 59.15
CA SER A 235 -5.36 -4.30 60.12
C SER A 235 -4.10 -3.40 59.99
N GLY A 236 -4.13 -2.42 59.08
CA GLY A 236 -3.18 -1.29 59.04
C GLY A 236 -3.88 0.07 59.11
N ARG A 237 -3.98 0.68 60.31
CA ARG A 237 -4.68 1.96 60.52
C ARG A 237 -3.72 3.16 60.46
N GLY A 238 -3.40 3.60 59.25
CA GLY A 238 -2.66 4.84 58.98
C GLY A 238 -3.40 5.69 57.95
N ALA A 239 -3.64 6.96 58.25
CA ALA A 239 -4.28 7.90 57.33
C ALA A 239 -3.20 8.78 56.68
N ASP A 240 -3.13 8.77 55.35
CA ASP A 240 -2.56 9.86 54.59
C ASP A 240 -3.34 10.05 53.28
N VAL A 241 -3.52 11.31 52.85
CA VAL A 241 -4.38 11.67 51.72
C VAL A 241 -3.51 11.90 50.49
N GLY A 242 -2.94 10.80 49.99
CA GLY A 242 -2.07 10.76 48.83
C GLY A 242 -2.84 10.93 47.52
N ASP A 243 -2.71 12.11 46.91
CA ASP A 243 -3.21 12.49 45.59
C ASP A 243 -3.06 11.35 44.55
N SER A 244 -4.19 10.74 44.17
CA SER A 244 -4.25 9.65 43.19
C SER A 244 -4.34 10.15 41.74
N GLY A 245 -4.08 11.44 41.50
CA GLY A 245 -4.44 12.17 40.28
C GLY A 245 -3.41 12.24 39.15
N SER A 246 -2.35 11.41 39.12
CA SER A 246 -1.30 11.53 38.08
C SER A 246 -0.65 10.21 37.65
N GLY A 247 -1.43 9.30 37.05
CA GLY A 247 -0.92 8.08 36.40
C GLY A 247 -0.38 8.26 34.97
N SER A 248 -0.40 9.48 34.43
CA SER A 248 -0.36 9.77 32.98
C SER A 248 1.01 10.11 32.38
N SER A 249 2.12 9.69 33.01
CA SER A 249 3.49 9.99 32.52
C SER A 249 4.47 8.82 32.60
N SER A 250 3.97 7.59 32.67
CA SER A 250 4.80 6.37 32.81
C SER A 250 5.87 6.26 31.71
N MET A 251 5.49 6.47 30.44
CA MET A 251 6.38 6.34 29.29
C MET A 251 7.54 7.37 29.29
N ALA A 252 7.27 8.64 29.60
CA ALA A 252 8.28 9.71 29.57
C ALA A 252 9.06 9.89 30.90
N ALA A 253 8.71 9.14 31.95
CA ALA A 253 9.39 9.20 33.24
C ALA A 253 10.84 8.69 33.16
N GLY A 254 11.07 7.54 32.51
CA GLY A 254 12.36 6.84 32.52
C GLY A 254 13.36 7.23 31.43
N ASN A 255 12.95 7.92 30.36
CA ASN A 255 13.79 8.17 29.19
C ASN A 255 13.86 9.67 28.83
N THR A 256 15.08 10.22 28.81
CA THR A 256 15.37 11.62 28.47
C THR A 256 14.99 11.98 27.03
N TYR A 257 15.12 11.03 26.09
CA TYR A 257 14.72 11.23 24.70
C TYR A 257 13.20 11.37 24.56
N LEU A 258 12.43 10.47 25.18
CA LEU A 258 10.97 10.53 25.20
C LEU A 258 10.47 11.81 25.88
N ARG A 259 11.13 12.26 26.96
CA ARG A 259 10.84 13.55 27.60
C ARG A 259 11.10 14.76 26.69
N GLY A 260 12.17 14.71 25.88
CA GLY A 260 12.45 15.73 24.86
C GLY A 260 11.37 15.78 23.77
N MET A 261 10.97 14.61 23.25
CA MET A 261 9.88 14.52 22.27
C MET A 261 8.54 14.96 22.86
N LEU A 262 8.24 14.66 24.13
CA LEU A 262 7.02 15.12 24.79
C LEU A 262 6.96 16.66 24.90
N GLY A 263 8.09 17.31 25.18
CA GLY A 263 8.19 18.78 25.13
C GLY A 263 7.93 19.34 23.73
N TYR A 264 8.43 18.68 22.70
CA TYR A 264 8.20 19.05 21.29
C TYR A 264 6.76 18.80 20.82
N VAL A 265 6.12 17.71 21.26
CA VAL A 265 4.69 17.43 21.06
C VAL A 265 3.87 18.55 21.68
N ARG A 266 4.11 18.90 22.96
CA ARG A 266 3.45 20.04 23.64
C ARG A 266 3.61 21.36 22.90
N GLN A 267 4.80 21.68 22.40
CA GLN A 267 5.03 22.88 21.60
C GLN A 267 4.23 22.87 20.28
N THR A 268 4.25 21.75 19.56
CA THR A 268 3.52 21.58 18.29
C THR A 268 2.01 21.63 18.50
N LEU A 269 1.52 21.07 19.61
CA LEU A 269 0.13 21.13 20.03
C LEU A 269 -0.28 22.57 20.43
N GLY A 270 0.60 23.37 21.03
CA GLY A 270 0.36 24.80 21.25
C GLY A 270 0.23 25.58 19.94
N MET A 271 1.10 25.31 18.95
CA MET A 271 0.97 25.87 17.60
C MET A 271 -0.34 25.46 16.91
N TYR A 272 -0.85 24.25 17.16
CA TYR A 272 -2.18 23.86 16.71
C TYR A 272 -3.26 24.74 17.35
N ASP A 273 -3.23 25.00 18.66
CA ASP A 273 -4.20 25.91 19.31
C ASP A 273 -4.16 27.33 18.69
N GLU A 274 -2.98 27.83 18.32
CA GLU A 274 -2.80 29.11 17.60
C GLU A 274 -3.36 29.12 16.16
N GLY A 275 -3.78 27.98 15.62
CA GLY A 275 -4.37 27.86 14.27
C GLY A 275 -3.37 27.45 13.19
N GLN A 276 -2.35 26.66 13.52
CA GLN A 276 -1.49 25.98 12.54
C GLN A 276 -2.06 24.59 12.23
N THR A 277 -2.89 24.49 11.19
CA THR A 277 -3.45 23.22 10.68
C THR A 277 -2.44 22.43 9.83
N LEU A 278 -2.69 21.14 9.58
CA LEU A 278 -1.75 20.34 8.79
C LEU A 278 -1.63 20.88 7.35
N ALA A 279 -2.74 21.30 6.75
CA ALA A 279 -2.77 21.95 5.43
C ALA A 279 -1.85 23.19 5.38
N ARG A 280 -1.98 24.08 6.38
CA ARG A 280 -1.20 25.31 6.48
C ARG A 280 0.29 25.05 6.66
N VAL A 281 0.65 24.11 7.53
CA VAL A 281 2.05 23.74 7.78
C VAL A 281 2.68 23.02 6.58
N ALA A 282 1.93 22.14 5.91
CA ALA A 282 2.39 21.48 4.68
C ALA A 282 2.65 22.49 3.56
N GLY A 283 1.75 23.47 3.37
CA GLY A 283 1.92 24.55 2.40
C GLY A 283 3.14 25.44 2.68
N LEU A 284 3.31 25.89 3.93
CA LEU A 284 4.48 26.68 4.34
C LEU A 284 5.80 25.93 4.13
N GLN A 285 5.85 24.64 4.49
CA GLN A 285 7.03 23.81 4.27
C GLN A 285 7.30 23.58 2.77
N GLY A 286 6.25 23.45 1.94
CA GLY A 286 6.37 23.38 0.48
C GLY A 286 7.02 24.64 -0.11
N LEU A 287 6.57 25.82 0.30
CA LEU A 287 7.16 27.10 -0.11
C LEU A 287 8.63 27.22 0.32
N VAL A 288 8.96 26.83 1.56
CA VAL A 288 10.35 26.82 2.06
C VAL A 288 11.24 25.89 1.23
N GLN A 289 10.76 24.72 0.84
CA GLN A 289 11.50 23.78 -0.01
C GLN A 289 11.66 24.29 -1.45
N GLN A 290 10.68 25.03 -1.99
CA GLN A 290 10.79 25.68 -3.30
C GLN A 290 11.78 26.87 -3.29
N SER A 291 11.79 27.68 -2.23
CA SER A 291 12.75 28.79 -2.10
C SER A 291 14.18 28.32 -1.80
N SER A 292 14.33 27.13 -1.22
CA SER A 292 15.64 26.58 -0.83
C SER A 292 16.27 25.80 -1.97
N GLY A 293 16.78 26.51 -2.99
CA GLY A 293 17.63 25.92 -4.02
C GLY A 293 18.97 25.34 -3.50
N ALA A 294 19.31 25.64 -2.25
CA ALA A 294 20.41 24.99 -1.51
C ALA A 294 19.88 23.76 -0.75
N ALA A 295 20.68 22.68 -0.72
CA ALA A 295 20.31 21.40 -0.12
C ALA A 295 19.79 21.56 1.32
N SER A 296 18.51 21.21 1.54
CA SER A 296 17.89 21.28 2.86
C SER A 296 18.56 20.31 3.83
N SER A 297 19.03 20.81 4.98
CA SER A 297 19.61 19.96 6.03
C SER A 297 18.68 18.79 6.40
N PRO A 298 19.17 17.54 6.46
CA PRO A 298 18.33 16.37 6.74
C PRO A 298 17.63 16.47 8.10
N PHE A 299 18.24 17.15 9.08
CA PHE A 299 17.61 17.45 10.35
C PHE A 299 16.36 18.32 10.20
N LEU A 300 16.38 19.32 9.32
CA LEU A 300 15.20 20.16 9.06
C LEU A 300 14.08 19.37 8.36
N VAL A 301 14.43 18.45 7.46
CA VAL A 301 13.44 17.56 6.82
C VAL A 301 12.79 16.64 7.86
N LEU A 302 13.58 16.04 8.75
CA LEU A 302 13.08 15.19 9.83
C LEU A 302 12.18 15.97 10.80
N MET A 303 12.59 17.16 11.24
CA MET A 303 11.76 18.01 12.10
C MET A 303 10.47 18.47 11.39
N GLN A 304 10.50 18.72 10.07
CA GLN A 304 9.29 19.01 9.29
C GLN A 304 8.33 17.81 9.23
N GLN A 305 8.85 16.59 9.09
CA GLN A 305 8.06 15.34 9.16
C GLN A 305 7.46 15.13 10.55
N TYR A 306 8.24 15.36 11.61
CA TYR A 306 7.75 15.25 12.99
C TYR A 306 6.61 16.26 13.28
N THR A 307 6.70 17.50 12.77
CA THR A 307 5.59 18.47 12.89
C THR A 307 4.33 17.95 12.18
N ARG A 308 4.48 17.41 10.96
CA ARG A 308 3.35 16.84 10.21
C ARG A 308 2.72 15.67 10.95
N LEU A 309 3.52 14.76 11.51
CA LEU A 309 3.02 13.55 12.15
C LEU A 309 2.17 13.87 13.38
N VAL A 310 2.61 14.79 14.24
CA VAL A 310 1.82 15.25 15.41
C VAL A 310 0.49 15.89 14.97
N LEU A 311 0.53 16.80 13.98
CA LEU A 311 -0.69 17.45 13.48
C LEU A 311 -1.63 16.46 12.76
N LEU A 312 -1.07 15.47 12.07
CA LEU A 312 -1.81 14.39 11.43
C LEU A 312 -2.47 13.46 12.46
N THR A 313 -1.80 13.16 13.58
CA THR A 313 -2.43 12.46 14.71
C THR A 313 -3.64 13.23 15.24
N VAL A 314 -3.53 14.57 15.39
CA VAL A 314 -4.67 15.40 15.81
C VAL A 314 -5.82 15.33 14.79
N GLU A 315 -5.55 15.44 13.48
CA GLU A 315 -6.61 15.36 12.46
C GLU A 315 -7.22 13.95 12.32
N VAL A 316 -6.44 12.86 12.47
CA VAL A 316 -6.98 11.48 12.51
C VAL A 316 -7.85 11.23 13.73
N VAL A 317 -7.43 11.68 14.92
CA VAL A 317 -8.22 11.56 16.17
C VAL A 317 -9.54 12.34 16.05
N ALA A 318 -9.51 13.53 15.46
CA ALA A 318 -10.71 14.33 15.17
C ALA A 318 -11.63 13.67 14.12
N ALA A 319 -11.07 13.13 13.04
CA ALA A 319 -11.81 12.45 11.96
C ALA A 319 -12.45 11.13 12.41
N GLY A 320 -11.79 10.39 13.30
CA GLY A 320 -12.34 9.21 13.95
C GLY A 320 -13.39 9.51 15.04
N GLY A 321 -13.62 10.80 15.37
CA GLY A 321 -14.54 11.20 16.42
C GLY A 321 -14.15 10.73 17.83
N LEU A 322 -12.86 10.45 18.06
CA LEU A 322 -12.39 9.86 19.30
C LEU A 322 -12.49 10.85 20.48
N PRO A 323 -12.92 10.40 21.67
CA PRO A 323 -13.03 11.25 22.84
C PRO A 323 -11.64 11.73 23.31
N THR A 324 -11.55 13.03 23.58
CA THR A 324 -10.31 13.72 24.01
C THR A 324 -10.60 14.64 25.18
N VAL A 325 -9.60 14.88 26.03
CA VAL A 325 -9.69 15.85 27.14
C VAL A 325 -9.64 17.29 26.62
N ARG A 326 -8.93 17.52 25.51
CA ARG A 326 -8.79 18.82 24.85
C ARG A 326 -9.68 18.90 23.59
N PRO A 327 -10.50 19.95 23.42
CA PRO A 327 -11.34 20.09 22.25
C PRO A 327 -10.51 20.24 20.97
N LEU A 328 -10.80 19.40 19.97
CA LEU A 328 -10.18 19.46 18.64
C LEU A 328 -10.99 20.34 17.69
N ARG A 329 -10.34 20.85 16.63
CA ARG A 329 -11.06 21.45 15.49
C ARG A 329 -11.53 20.36 14.54
N LEU A 330 -12.51 20.69 13.71
CA LEU A 330 -12.85 19.89 12.53
C LEU A 330 -11.60 19.75 11.64
N PRO A 331 -11.23 18.53 11.19
CA PRO A 331 -10.05 18.33 10.36
C PRO A 331 -10.23 18.93 8.96
N GLU A 332 -9.13 19.45 8.39
CA GLU A 332 -9.14 20.08 7.06
C GLU A 332 -8.63 19.12 5.96
N THR A 333 -7.78 18.16 6.32
CA THR A 333 -7.10 17.27 5.35
C THR A 333 -7.54 15.81 5.47
N VAL A 334 -7.76 15.32 6.68
CA VAL A 334 -8.29 13.97 6.97
C VAL A 334 -9.79 14.06 7.19
N LEU A 335 -10.58 13.90 6.13
CA LEU A 335 -12.04 14.03 6.21
C LEU A 335 -12.73 12.78 6.82
N ARG A 336 -12.06 11.63 6.76
CA ARG A 336 -12.46 10.36 7.38
C ARG A 336 -11.24 9.44 7.56
N PRO A 337 -11.30 8.46 8.47
CA PRO A 337 -10.37 7.34 8.48
C PRO A 337 -10.35 6.60 7.14
N SER A 338 -9.21 6.05 6.74
CA SER A 338 -9.04 5.29 5.51
C SER A 338 -9.69 3.89 5.58
N GLY A 339 -9.73 3.32 6.79
CA GLY A 339 -10.12 1.93 7.04
C GLY A 339 -8.95 0.95 6.93
N TYR A 340 -7.70 1.43 6.81
CA TYR A 340 -6.52 0.59 6.67
C TYR A 340 -6.30 -0.35 7.86
N SER A 341 -6.49 0.12 9.10
CA SER A 341 -6.36 -0.72 10.30
C SER A 341 -7.31 -1.93 10.29
N GLN A 342 -8.54 -1.76 9.80
CA GLN A 342 -9.54 -2.83 9.71
C GLN A 342 -9.09 -4.00 8.81
N ALA A 343 -8.19 -3.76 7.85
CA ALA A 343 -7.59 -4.79 6.99
C ALA A 343 -6.60 -5.73 7.72
N PHE A 344 -6.29 -5.43 8.99
CA PHE A 344 -5.36 -6.13 9.87
C PHE A 344 -5.95 -6.42 11.27
N SER A 345 -7.13 -5.87 11.60
CA SER A 345 -7.89 -6.21 12.81
C SER A 345 -8.86 -7.38 12.57
N SER A 346 -9.41 -7.52 11.36
CA SER A 346 -10.12 -8.72 10.93
C SER A 346 -9.12 -9.84 10.63
N SER A 347 -9.49 -11.11 10.84
CA SER A 347 -8.62 -12.30 10.66
C SER A 347 -8.28 -12.64 9.20
N CYS A 348 -8.05 -11.62 8.37
CA CYS A 348 -7.76 -11.69 6.93
C CYS A 348 -6.52 -12.50 6.56
N ASN A 349 -5.56 -12.61 7.47
CA ASN A 349 -4.36 -13.42 7.29
C ASN A 349 -4.47 -14.83 7.93
N ALA A 350 -5.64 -15.21 8.42
CA ALA A 350 -6.01 -16.61 8.62
C ALA A 350 -6.35 -17.26 7.27
N VAL A 351 -5.30 -17.51 6.47
CA VAL A 351 -5.33 -18.51 5.40
C VAL A 351 -5.99 -19.79 5.95
N LEU A 352 -6.78 -20.48 5.13
CA LEU A 352 -7.28 -21.82 5.47
C LEU A 352 -6.09 -22.78 5.65
N GLU A 353 -5.57 -22.85 6.88
CA GLU A 353 -4.99 -24.09 7.38
C GLU A 353 -6.11 -25.12 7.35
N ASP A 354 -6.09 -25.97 6.33
CA ASP A 354 -6.92 -27.16 6.20
C ASP A 354 -6.56 -28.13 7.33
N LYS A 355 -7.00 -27.80 8.56
CA LYS A 355 -6.94 -28.69 9.71
C LYS A 355 -7.94 -29.80 9.42
N PRO A 356 -7.48 -31.03 9.11
CA PRO A 356 -8.39 -32.11 8.80
C PRO A 356 -9.33 -32.31 9.99
N LEU A 357 -10.63 -32.38 9.72
CA LEU A 357 -11.68 -32.54 10.72
C LEU A 357 -11.61 -33.93 11.38
N GLU A 358 -10.61 -34.14 12.24
CA GLU A 358 -10.47 -35.33 13.08
C GLU A 358 -11.60 -35.38 14.11
N SER A 359 -12.70 -36.01 13.70
CA SER A 359 -13.94 -36.09 14.45
C SER A 359 -13.83 -36.96 15.71
N PRO A 360 -14.36 -36.50 16.85
CA PRO A 360 -15.07 -37.34 17.79
C PRO A 360 -16.58 -37.20 17.56
N ALA A 361 -17.25 -38.27 17.13
CA ALA A 361 -18.65 -38.23 16.70
C ALA A 361 -19.63 -37.84 17.85
N LYS A 362 -20.23 -36.64 17.76
CA LYS A 362 -21.33 -36.18 18.63
C LYS A 362 -22.37 -35.37 17.84
N SER A 363 -23.64 -35.65 18.12
CA SER A 363 -24.84 -34.85 17.79
C SER A 363 -24.94 -34.23 16.37
N ARG A 364 -25.69 -34.92 15.50
CA ARG A 364 -26.05 -34.48 14.13
C ARG A 364 -26.67 -33.08 14.08
N ASP A 365 -27.38 -32.68 15.13
CA ASP A 365 -28.06 -31.39 15.23
C ASP A 365 -27.09 -30.21 15.46
N GLN A 366 -25.93 -30.44 16.07
CA GLN A 366 -24.87 -29.41 16.17
C GLN A 366 -24.21 -29.18 14.81
N GLN A 367 -24.09 -30.21 13.97
CA GLN A 367 -23.49 -30.10 12.64
C GLN A 367 -24.32 -29.18 11.72
N GLN A 368 -25.65 -29.18 11.87
CA GLN A 368 -26.53 -28.27 11.12
C GLN A 368 -26.50 -26.83 11.63
N GLN A 369 -26.20 -26.59 12.91
CA GLN A 369 -25.98 -25.23 13.42
C GLN A 369 -24.59 -24.69 13.05
N MET A 370 -23.55 -25.53 13.05
CA MET A 370 -22.21 -25.12 12.58
C MET A 370 -22.21 -24.72 11.11
N MET A 371 -22.87 -25.46 10.21
CA MET A 371 -22.94 -25.09 8.78
C MET A 371 -23.56 -23.71 8.50
N VAL A 372 -24.37 -23.16 9.40
CA VAL A 372 -24.93 -21.80 9.27
C VAL A 372 -24.00 -20.73 9.85
N LEU A 373 -23.16 -21.09 10.83
CA LEU A 373 -22.17 -20.18 11.44
C LEU A 373 -20.87 -20.12 10.63
N GLU A 374 -20.46 -21.23 10.02
CA GLU A 374 -19.25 -21.40 9.22
C GLU A 374 -19.32 -20.61 7.90
N ALA A 375 -20.54 -20.45 7.35
CA ALA A 375 -20.86 -19.54 6.25
C ALA A 375 -20.83 -18.04 6.64
N ALA A 376 -20.60 -17.73 7.92
CA ALA A 376 -20.32 -16.39 8.44
C ALA A 376 -18.86 -16.25 8.90
N THR A 377 -17.95 -17.02 8.30
CA THR A 377 -16.52 -16.66 8.27
C THR A 377 -16.40 -15.25 7.69
N GLU A 378 -15.95 -14.30 8.51
CA GLU A 378 -15.99 -12.87 8.17
C GLU A 378 -14.99 -12.53 7.05
N ALA A 379 -15.47 -12.64 5.80
CA ALA A 379 -14.71 -12.24 4.62
C ALA A 379 -14.24 -10.79 4.76
N CYS A 380 -12.99 -10.53 4.37
CA CYS A 380 -12.37 -9.23 4.58
C CYS A 380 -13.21 -8.10 3.99
N PRO A 381 -13.33 -6.95 4.67
CA PRO A 381 -13.92 -5.78 4.04
C PRO A 381 -13.11 -5.44 2.79
N ALA A 382 -13.71 -5.54 1.61
CA ALA A 382 -13.03 -5.35 0.32
C ALA A 382 -12.29 -4.00 0.26
N ARG A 383 -12.86 -2.98 0.90
CA ARG A 383 -12.24 -1.66 1.15
C ARG A 383 -10.90 -1.75 1.87
N GLY A 384 -10.79 -2.54 2.94
CA GLY A 384 -9.54 -2.77 3.66
C GLY A 384 -8.48 -3.45 2.79
N LEU A 385 -8.85 -4.50 2.04
CA LEU A 385 -7.95 -5.15 1.09
C LEU A 385 -7.49 -4.20 -0.02
N ALA A 386 -8.39 -3.37 -0.55
CA ALA A 386 -8.06 -2.38 -1.57
C ALA A 386 -7.05 -1.33 -1.07
N VAL A 387 -7.23 -0.80 0.15
CA VAL A 387 -6.28 0.13 0.77
C VAL A 387 -4.95 -0.57 1.09
N ARG A 388 -4.98 -1.83 1.57
CA ARG A 388 -3.78 -2.66 1.75
C ARG A 388 -3.00 -2.84 0.45
N LEU A 389 -3.70 -3.06 -0.67
CA LEU A 389 -3.10 -3.14 -2.01
C LEU A 389 -2.51 -1.80 -2.46
N LEU A 390 -3.22 -0.67 -2.27
CA LEU A 390 -2.68 0.65 -2.59
C LEU A 390 -1.40 0.95 -1.80
N ILE A 391 -1.37 0.69 -0.49
CA ILE A 391 -0.18 0.89 0.35
C ILE A 391 0.97 -0.03 -0.07
N ALA A 392 0.72 -1.32 -0.27
CA ALA A 392 1.74 -2.27 -0.71
C ALA A 392 2.29 -1.93 -2.11
N PHE A 393 1.44 -1.49 -3.03
CA PHE A 393 1.81 -0.97 -4.35
C PHE A 393 2.72 0.27 -4.25
N MET A 394 2.40 1.23 -3.38
CA MET A 394 3.25 2.43 -3.20
C MET A 394 4.66 2.04 -2.71
N GLY A 395 4.77 1.12 -1.74
CA GLY A 395 6.06 0.59 -1.30
C GLY A 395 6.80 -0.21 -2.38
N ALA A 396 6.08 -0.99 -3.19
CA ALA A 396 6.65 -1.78 -4.27
C ALA A 396 7.17 -0.93 -5.44
N VAL A 397 6.44 0.13 -5.83
CA VAL A 397 6.88 1.10 -6.86
C VAL A 397 8.12 1.89 -6.39
N LEU A 398 8.24 2.10 -5.07
CA LEU A 398 9.44 2.64 -4.41
C LEU A 398 10.63 1.66 -4.34
N GLY A 399 10.42 0.37 -4.66
CA GLY A 399 11.47 -0.66 -4.73
C GLY A 399 11.50 -1.64 -3.55
N SER A 400 10.58 -1.54 -2.58
CA SER A 400 10.50 -2.50 -1.47
C SER A 400 9.98 -3.85 -1.97
N GLN A 401 10.88 -4.81 -2.14
CA GLN A 401 10.57 -6.19 -2.56
C GLN A 401 9.63 -6.90 -1.57
N TRP A 402 9.74 -6.57 -0.28
CA TRP A 402 8.81 -7.06 0.75
C TRP A 402 7.40 -6.48 0.56
N SER A 403 7.28 -5.21 0.16
CA SER A 403 5.99 -4.62 -0.20
C SER A 403 5.40 -5.24 -1.48
N LEU A 404 6.24 -5.62 -2.45
CA LEU A 404 5.82 -6.37 -3.64
C LEU A 404 5.26 -7.76 -3.26
N ALA A 405 5.95 -8.50 -2.38
CA ALA A 405 5.46 -9.77 -1.86
C ALA A 405 4.11 -9.61 -1.12
N LYS A 406 3.98 -8.59 -0.28
CA LYS A 406 2.74 -8.28 0.44
C LYS A 406 1.60 -7.74 -0.43
N PHE A 407 1.90 -7.11 -1.57
CA PHE A 407 0.91 -6.80 -2.60
C PHE A 407 0.36 -8.09 -3.22
N VAL A 408 1.25 -8.99 -3.64
CA VAL A 408 0.91 -10.28 -4.24
C VAL A 408 0.10 -11.17 -3.27
N GLU A 409 0.48 -11.21 -2.00
CA GLU A 409 -0.28 -11.86 -0.91
C GLU A 409 -1.70 -11.27 -0.75
N ALA A 410 -1.83 -9.94 -0.76
CA ALA A 410 -3.14 -9.29 -0.67
C ALA A 410 -4.02 -9.50 -1.93
N VAL A 411 -3.42 -9.63 -3.12
CA VAL A 411 -4.15 -10.04 -4.33
C VAL A 411 -4.66 -11.46 -4.19
N ARG A 412 -3.83 -12.39 -3.68
CA ARG A 412 -4.22 -13.79 -3.48
C ARG A 412 -5.45 -13.90 -2.58
N VAL A 413 -5.43 -13.24 -1.42
CA VAL A 413 -6.57 -13.19 -0.48
C VAL A 413 -7.83 -12.63 -1.14
N ALA A 414 -7.74 -11.56 -1.93
CA ALA A 414 -8.89 -11.01 -2.65
C ALA A 414 -9.45 -11.96 -3.74
N TYR A 415 -8.55 -12.64 -4.47
CA TYR A 415 -8.90 -13.60 -5.52
C TYR A 415 -9.62 -14.83 -4.94
N ASP A 416 -9.12 -15.38 -3.83
CA ASP A 416 -9.72 -16.54 -3.15
C ASP A 416 -11.06 -16.20 -2.49
N GLN A 417 -11.27 -14.94 -2.09
CA GLN A 417 -12.58 -14.43 -1.64
C GLN A 417 -13.58 -14.20 -2.79
N GLY A 418 -13.18 -14.39 -4.05
CA GLY A 418 -14.05 -14.17 -5.21
C GLY A 418 -14.37 -12.68 -5.47
N LEU A 419 -13.58 -11.75 -4.91
CA LEU A 419 -13.67 -10.33 -5.27
C LEU A 419 -13.21 -10.15 -6.71
N ALA A 420 -13.82 -9.23 -7.46
CA ALA A 420 -13.39 -8.92 -8.83
C ALA A 420 -12.35 -7.79 -8.85
N ALA A 421 -11.49 -7.75 -9.87
CA ALA A 421 -10.45 -6.72 -10.00
C ALA A 421 -11.05 -5.29 -10.06
N ASP A 422 -12.20 -5.14 -10.73
CA ASP A 422 -12.95 -3.87 -10.82
C ASP A 422 -13.66 -3.53 -9.49
N GLU A 423 -14.32 -4.50 -8.87
CA GLU A 423 -14.97 -4.37 -7.56
C GLU A 423 -13.97 -3.90 -6.49
N LEU A 424 -12.80 -4.52 -6.43
CA LEU A 424 -11.73 -4.24 -5.48
C LEU A 424 -11.13 -2.85 -5.70
N PHE A 425 -10.84 -2.48 -6.96
CA PHE A 425 -10.33 -1.16 -7.31
C PHE A 425 -11.38 -0.04 -7.13
N SER A 426 -12.67 -0.34 -7.32
CA SER A 426 -13.76 0.61 -7.11
C SER A 426 -13.95 1.03 -5.64
N GLN A 427 -13.34 0.30 -4.70
CA GLN A 427 -13.30 0.68 -3.29
C GLN A 427 -12.34 1.85 -3.00
N LEU A 428 -11.49 2.28 -3.95
CA LEU A 428 -10.49 3.33 -3.74
C LEU A 428 -10.98 4.71 -4.21
N ASP A 429 -10.84 5.71 -3.35
CA ASP A 429 -11.28 7.07 -3.62
C ASP A 429 -10.23 7.89 -4.38
N GLU A 430 -10.68 8.81 -5.22
CA GLU A 430 -9.79 9.72 -5.95
C GLU A 430 -8.92 10.60 -5.03
N GLN A 431 -9.40 10.91 -3.82
CA GLN A 431 -8.63 11.62 -2.79
C GLN A 431 -7.39 10.84 -2.32
N GLU A 432 -7.42 9.51 -2.31
CA GLU A 432 -6.29 8.68 -1.86
C GLU A 432 -5.16 8.70 -2.88
N PHE A 433 -5.51 8.63 -4.17
CA PHE A 433 -4.56 8.83 -5.29
C PHE A 433 -4.03 10.28 -5.36
N LEU A 434 -4.79 11.27 -4.92
CA LEU A 434 -4.30 12.66 -4.78
C LEU A 434 -3.34 12.81 -3.61
N GLN A 435 -3.59 12.12 -2.49
CA GLN A 435 -2.77 12.16 -1.28
C GLN A 435 -1.57 11.18 -1.31
N SER A 436 -1.47 10.30 -2.31
CA SER A 436 -0.37 9.33 -2.48
C SER A 436 0.98 9.98 -2.74
N GLY A 437 1.00 11.20 -3.28
CA GLY A 437 2.14 11.75 -3.99
C GLY A 437 2.34 11.07 -5.36
N GLY A 438 2.96 11.78 -6.31
CA GLY A 438 3.30 11.21 -7.61
C GLY A 438 4.40 10.16 -7.48
N LEU A 439 4.05 8.87 -7.65
CA LEU A 439 4.98 7.76 -7.37
C LEU A 439 6.15 7.65 -8.36
N LEU A 440 5.96 8.14 -9.58
CA LEU A 440 7.00 8.22 -10.60
C LEU A 440 7.56 9.66 -10.62
N PRO A 441 8.89 9.84 -10.50
CA PRO A 441 9.53 11.12 -10.76
C PRO A 441 9.55 11.37 -12.27
N ILE A 442 8.40 11.76 -12.82
CA ILE A 442 8.30 12.25 -14.19
C ILE A 442 8.95 13.63 -14.20
N SER A 443 10.21 13.67 -14.67
CA SER A 443 11.03 14.88 -14.76
C SER A 443 10.43 15.89 -15.72
N SER A 444 9.49 16.70 -15.23
CA SER A 444 8.81 17.78 -15.98
C SER A 444 9.72 18.96 -16.34
N ALA A 445 11.04 18.82 -16.20
CA ALA A 445 12.06 19.80 -16.57
C ALA A 445 11.93 20.29 -18.03
N ALA A 446 11.42 19.45 -18.94
CA ALA A 446 11.16 19.83 -20.33
C ALA A 446 10.06 20.92 -20.49
N ALA A 447 9.18 21.11 -19.50
CA ALA A 447 8.12 22.11 -19.53
C ALA A 447 8.55 23.50 -19.00
N ALA A 448 9.79 23.63 -18.51
CA ALA A 448 10.30 24.83 -17.85
C ALA A 448 11.53 25.43 -18.54
N ALA A 449 11.62 25.32 -19.88
CA ALA A 449 12.55 26.10 -20.69
C ALA A 449 11.92 27.49 -21.00
N PRO A 450 12.39 28.59 -20.38
CA PRO A 450 11.74 29.89 -20.51
C PRO A 450 12.14 30.57 -21.82
N GLU A 451 11.27 30.49 -22.83
CA GLU A 451 10.98 31.51 -23.87
C GLU A 451 12.14 32.40 -24.38
N ALA A 452 13.35 31.85 -24.52
CA ALA A 452 14.54 32.59 -24.92
C ALA A 452 14.63 32.89 -26.44
N ALA A 453 13.49 32.83 -27.14
CA ALA A 453 13.35 33.02 -28.58
C ALA A 453 12.37 34.16 -28.96
N ALA A 454 12.02 35.02 -28.00
CA ALA A 454 11.20 36.22 -28.22
C ALA A 454 11.97 37.33 -28.99
N ALA A 455 12.36 37.06 -30.23
CA ALA A 455 13.11 37.97 -31.09
C ALA A 455 12.65 37.93 -32.57
N ALA A 456 11.89 38.95 -32.96
CA ALA A 456 11.66 39.43 -34.33
C ALA A 456 10.97 38.48 -35.36
N ALA A 457 9.64 38.44 -35.34
CA ALA A 457 8.80 38.29 -36.54
C ALA A 457 7.42 38.96 -36.33
N PRO A 458 6.99 39.93 -37.17
CA PRO A 458 5.66 40.54 -37.08
C PRO A 458 4.61 39.86 -38.00
N ASP A 459 3.35 39.92 -37.56
CA ASP A 459 2.08 39.77 -38.31
C ASP A 459 2.03 38.87 -39.56
N SER A 460 1.53 37.64 -39.37
CA SER A 460 0.45 37.11 -40.22
C SER A 460 -0.30 35.94 -39.56
N VAL A 461 -1.64 36.02 -39.57
CA VAL A 461 -2.65 34.95 -39.38
C VAL A 461 -2.31 33.84 -38.37
N ARG A 462 -2.86 33.92 -37.15
CA ARG A 462 -2.74 32.87 -36.12
C ARG A 462 -4.09 32.52 -35.47
N GLU A 463 -4.95 31.90 -36.26
CA GLU A 463 -6.09 31.12 -35.76
C GLU A 463 -5.72 29.63 -35.71
N ASP A 464 -6.53 28.79 -35.06
CA ASP A 464 -6.26 27.35 -34.83
C ASP A 464 -4.91 27.00 -34.18
N SER A 465 -4.47 27.82 -33.22
CA SER A 465 -3.42 27.47 -32.27
C SER A 465 -3.92 26.42 -31.26
N ALA A 466 -4.15 25.18 -31.73
CA ALA A 466 -4.65 24.06 -30.95
C ALA A 466 -3.85 23.90 -29.63
N ALA A 467 -4.56 23.97 -28.50
CA ALA A 467 -3.92 23.94 -27.19
C ALA A 467 -3.18 22.60 -27.00
N ALA A 468 -1.87 22.67 -26.78
CA ALA A 468 -1.06 21.48 -26.52
C ALA A 468 -1.65 20.69 -25.34
N PRO A 469 -1.80 19.36 -25.44
CA PRO A 469 -2.44 18.56 -24.41
C PRO A 469 -1.68 18.72 -23.09
N GLN A 470 -2.38 19.20 -22.06
CA GLN A 470 -1.78 19.36 -20.73
C GLN A 470 -1.35 17.97 -20.21
N PRO A 471 -0.17 17.85 -19.57
CA PRO A 471 0.30 16.58 -19.06
C PRO A 471 -0.69 16.04 -18.01
N ALA A 472 -1.05 14.77 -18.14
CA ALA A 472 -2.01 14.13 -17.23
C ALA A 472 -1.55 14.27 -15.76
N PRO A 473 -2.43 14.71 -14.85
CA PRO A 473 -2.06 14.96 -13.46
C PRO A 473 -1.64 13.65 -12.78
N GLN A 474 -0.57 13.73 -11.97
CA GLN A 474 0.20 12.57 -11.49
C GLN A 474 -0.66 11.47 -10.82
N TYR A 475 -1.74 11.83 -10.13
CA TYR A 475 -2.64 10.88 -9.49
C TYR A 475 -3.33 9.92 -10.48
N GLN A 476 -3.61 10.35 -11.71
CA GLN A 476 -4.19 9.51 -12.75
C GLN A 476 -3.20 8.43 -13.22
N ILE A 477 -1.90 8.76 -13.22
CA ILE A 477 -0.83 7.83 -13.55
C ILE A 477 -0.66 6.80 -12.43
N THR A 478 -0.68 7.23 -11.17
CA THR A 478 -0.75 6.32 -10.00
C THR A 478 -1.95 5.37 -10.11
N LYS A 479 -3.12 5.90 -10.46
CA LYS A 479 -4.39 5.17 -10.56
C LYS A 479 -4.36 4.12 -11.68
N ALA A 480 -3.88 4.47 -12.87
CA ALA A 480 -3.75 3.55 -14.01
C ALA A 480 -2.67 2.47 -13.81
N LEU A 481 -1.58 2.80 -13.11
CA LEU A 481 -0.55 1.82 -12.77
C LEU A 481 -1.08 0.79 -11.76
N LEU A 482 -1.81 1.21 -10.72
CA LEU A 482 -2.42 0.27 -9.77
C LEU A 482 -3.46 -0.65 -10.44
N SER A 483 -4.33 -0.11 -11.29
CA SER A 483 -5.33 -0.92 -12.01
C SER A 483 -4.65 -1.95 -12.92
N THR A 484 -3.56 -1.57 -13.58
CA THR A 484 -2.73 -2.48 -14.38
C THR A 484 -2.07 -3.57 -13.53
N TRP A 485 -1.52 -3.23 -12.34
CA TRP A 485 -0.91 -4.22 -11.45
C TRP A 485 -1.93 -5.24 -10.92
N ILE A 486 -3.11 -4.81 -10.46
CA ILE A 486 -4.19 -5.71 -10.04
C ILE A 486 -4.54 -6.66 -11.20
N SER A 487 -4.75 -6.10 -12.40
CA SER A 487 -5.11 -6.89 -13.59
C SER A 487 -4.04 -7.92 -13.97
N LEU A 488 -2.76 -7.52 -14.03
CA LEU A 488 -1.66 -8.42 -14.35
C LEU A 488 -1.54 -9.56 -13.33
N SER A 489 -1.78 -9.29 -12.04
CA SER A 489 -1.77 -10.32 -11.00
C SER A 489 -2.93 -11.31 -11.15
N TYR A 490 -4.16 -10.82 -11.38
CA TYR A 490 -5.33 -11.69 -11.63
C TYR A 490 -5.15 -12.53 -12.91
N MET A 491 -4.65 -11.93 -14.00
CA MET A 491 -4.31 -12.65 -15.24
C MET A 491 -3.23 -13.71 -15.01
N THR A 492 -2.21 -13.41 -14.19
CA THR A 492 -1.16 -14.40 -13.86
C THR A 492 -1.73 -15.58 -13.09
N LEU A 493 -2.54 -15.35 -12.05
CA LEU A 493 -3.20 -16.43 -11.29
C LEU A 493 -4.10 -17.29 -12.21
N ALA A 494 -4.85 -16.65 -13.12
CA ALA A 494 -5.68 -17.35 -14.10
C ALA A 494 -4.88 -18.20 -15.10
N GLN A 495 -3.72 -17.71 -15.58
CA GLN A 495 -2.84 -18.45 -16.49
C GLN A 495 -2.05 -19.58 -15.80
N LEU A 496 -1.81 -19.45 -14.49
CA LEU A 496 -1.35 -20.54 -13.62
C LEU A 496 -2.47 -21.55 -13.27
N ALA A 497 -3.64 -21.44 -13.94
CA ALA A 497 -4.80 -22.32 -13.81
C ALA A 497 -5.46 -22.38 -12.42
N ILE A 498 -5.24 -21.37 -11.58
CA ILE A 498 -5.83 -21.29 -10.24
C ILE A 498 -7.33 -20.99 -10.35
N PRO A 499 -8.21 -21.80 -9.73
CA PRO A 499 -9.66 -21.63 -9.84
C PRO A 499 -10.11 -20.34 -9.14
N TYR A 500 -10.68 -19.40 -9.90
CA TYR A 500 -11.38 -18.24 -9.34
C TYR A 500 -12.85 -18.60 -9.04
N PRO A 501 -13.35 -18.41 -7.79
CA PRO A 501 -14.66 -18.94 -7.37
C PRO A 501 -15.86 -18.51 -8.23
N ASP A 502 -15.84 -17.30 -8.76
CA ASP A 502 -16.96 -16.66 -9.46
C ASP A 502 -16.78 -16.59 -11.00
N ALA A 503 -15.78 -17.30 -11.55
CA ALA A 503 -15.35 -17.18 -12.96
C ALA A 503 -16.45 -17.44 -14.00
N GLY A 504 -17.43 -18.29 -13.68
CA GLY A 504 -18.57 -18.59 -14.54
C GLY A 504 -19.75 -17.61 -14.43
N ARG A 505 -19.70 -16.66 -13.48
CA ARG A 505 -20.80 -15.71 -13.19
C ARG A 505 -20.50 -14.29 -13.63
N ARG A 506 -19.23 -13.88 -13.62
CA ARG A 506 -18.77 -12.52 -13.91
C ARG A 506 -17.97 -12.49 -15.22
N LEU A 507 -18.18 -11.45 -16.04
CA LEU A 507 -17.28 -11.12 -17.16
C LEU A 507 -16.41 -9.93 -16.73
N GLY A 508 -15.16 -9.87 -17.18
CA GLY A 508 -14.22 -8.80 -16.80
C GLY A 508 -13.52 -8.98 -15.44
N TRP A 509 -13.85 -10.02 -14.68
CA TRP A 509 -13.40 -10.22 -13.29
C TRP A 509 -11.88 -10.13 -13.05
N ALA A 510 -11.08 -10.42 -14.08
CA ALA A 510 -9.62 -10.44 -14.02
C ALA A 510 -8.93 -9.12 -14.42
N TRP A 511 -9.67 -8.05 -14.75
CA TRP A 511 -9.06 -6.79 -15.17
C TRP A 511 -9.84 -5.52 -14.81
N VAL A 512 -9.12 -4.40 -14.74
CA VAL A 512 -9.67 -3.08 -14.42
C VAL A 512 -8.81 -1.96 -14.99
N GLY A 513 -9.45 -0.85 -15.37
CA GLY A 513 -8.79 0.40 -15.80
C GLY A 513 -8.37 0.44 -17.27
N PHE A 514 -8.35 -0.70 -17.97
CA PHE A 514 -8.22 -0.75 -19.43
C PHE A 514 -9.46 -0.15 -20.12
N GLY A 515 -9.24 0.60 -21.19
CA GLY A 515 -10.30 1.31 -21.91
C GLY A 515 -11.19 0.39 -22.75
N ASP A 516 -10.65 -0.73 -23.19
CA ASP A 516 -11.34 -1.74 -23.99
C ASP A 516 -10.84 -3.18 -23.70
N PRO A 517 -11.57 -4.22 -24.16
CA PRO A 517 -11.14 -5.62 -23.97
C PRO A 517 -9.90 -6.01 -24.78
N THR A 518 -9.53 -5.27 -25.83
CA THR A 518 -8.36 -5.57 -26.66
C THR A 518 -7.05 -5.19 -25.98
N GLU A 519 -7.04 -4.10 -25.21
CA GLU A 519 -5.95 -3.74 -24.30
C GLU A 519 -5.76 -4.83 -23.22
N ALA A 520 -6.86 -5.29 -22.62
CA ALA A 520 -6.85 -6.38 -21.63
C ALA A 520 -6.31 -7.71 -22.22
N LEU A 521 -6.67 -8.04 -23.46
CA LEU A 521 -6.11 -9.20 -24.18
C LEU A 521 -4.61 -9.03 -24.46
N GLY A 522 -4.16 -7.83 -24.84
CA GLY A 522 -2.73 -7.53 -25.02
C GLY A 522 -1.92 -7.68 -23.74
N MET A 523 -2.48 -7.30 -22.59
CA MET A 523 -1.85 -7.52 -21.27
C MET A 523 -1.84 -9.00 -20.86
N ASN A 524 -2.89 -9.76 -21.20
CA ASN A 524 -2.90 -11.21 -21.03
C ASN A 524 -1.82 -11.90 -21.89
N ASP A 525 -1.65 -11.49 -23.14
CA ASP A 525 -0.57 -12.00 -24.01
C ASP A 525 0.82 -11.58 -23.53
N PHE A 526 0.98 -10.41 -22.89
CA PHE A 526 2.22 -10.02 -22.20
C PHE A 526 2.54 -10.98 -21.04
N VAL A 527 1.59 -11.22 -20.12
CA VAL A 527 1.76 -12.21 -19.03
C VAL A 527 2.15 -13.57 -19.61
N GLY A 528 1.43 -14.02 -20.64
CA GLY A 528 1.67 -15.30 -21.31
C GLY A 528 2.99 -15.39 -22.08
N ASN A 529 3.68 -14.28 -22.33
CA ASN A 529 5.06 -14.25 -22.82
C ASN A 529 6.07 -14.29 -21.66
N VAL A 530 5.83 -13.55 -20.57
CA VAL A 530 6.70 -13.56 -19.38
C VAL A 530 6.74 -14.97 -18.75
N LEU A 531 5.59 -15.64 -18.60
CA LEU A 531 5.53 -17.01 -18.07
C LEU A 531 6.35 -18.01 -18.89
N ARG A 532 6.34 -17.88 -20.23
CA ARG A 532 7.10 -18.75 -21.12
C ARG A 532 8.60 -18.44 -21.11
N GLN A 533 8.96 -17.16 -21.04
CA GLN A 533 10.35 -16.75 -20.82
C GLN A 533 10.90 -17.31 -19.49
N MET A 534 10.09 -17.32 -18.42
CA MET A 534 10.45 -17.95 -17.14
C MET A 534 10.62 -19.47 -17.24
N ALA A 535 9.85 -20.13 -18.11
CA ALA A 535 9.97 -21.57 -18.38
C ALA A 535 11.14 -21.92 -19.32
N GLY A 536 11.88 -20.93 -19.85
CA GLY A 536 12.93 -21.14 -20.85
C GLY A 536 12.40 -21.42 -22.27
N GLU A 537 11.11 -21.22 -22.51
CA GLU A 537 10.54 -21.21 -23.86
C GLU A 537 10.81 -19.87 -24.55
N ASP A 538 11.04 -19.89 -25.86
CA ASP A 538 11.12 -18.66 -26.65
C ASP A 538 9.82 -17.84 -26.49
N PRO A 539 9.93 -16.51 -26.28
CA PRO A 539 8.75 -15.64 -26.30
C PRO A 539 8.08 -15.77 -27.68
N ARG A 540 6.75 -15.78 -27.71
CA ARG A 540 6.07 -15.86 -29.02
C ARG A 540 6.37 -14.56 -29.73
N THR A 541 7.07 -14.64 -30.86
CA THR A 541 6.97 -13.61 -31.87
C THR A 541 5.49 -13.42 -32.15
N MET A 542 4.97 -12.24 -31.78
CA MET A 542 3.56 -11.90 -32.00
C MET A 542 3.24 -12.23 -33.45
N PRO A 543 2.21 -13.06 -33.74
CA PRO A 543 1.89 -13.45 -35.10
C PRO A 543 1.59 -12.18 -35.86
N SER A 544 2.56 -11.74 -36.66
CA SER A 544 2.59 -10.39 -37.21
C SER A 544 1.35 -10.24 -38.08
N SER A 545 0.41 -9.41 -37.62
CA SER A 545 -1.01 -9.48 -37.99
C SER A 545 -1.15 -9.81 -39.47
N PRO A 546 -1.67 -11.01 -39.83
CA PRO A 546 -1.50 -11.57 -41.17
C PRO A 546 -2.01 -10.54 -42.17
N ASN A 547 -1.13 -10.08 -43.07
CA ASN A 547 -1.44 -8.96 -43.95
C ASN A 547 -2.72 -9.26 -44.74
N VAL A 548 -3.85 -8.68 -44.33
CA VAL A 548 -5.16 -8.82 -45.01
C VAL A 548 -5.19 -7.89 -46.23
N LEU A 549 -4.11 -7.97 -47.02
CA LEU A 549 -3.82 -7.22 -48.25
C LEU A 549 -3.25 -8.19 -49.30
N ASP A 550 -3.72 -9.43 -49.29
CA ASP A 550 -3.73 -10.29 -50.49
C ASP A 550 -5.12 -10.88 -50.71
N GLY A 551 -6.11 -9.98 -50.76
CA GLY A 551 -7.43 -10.25 -51.32
C GLY A 551 -7.42 -10.02 -52.84
N SER A 552 -6.38 -10.48 -53.54
CA SER A 552 -6.31 -10.42 -54.99
C SER A 552 -7.23 -11.48 -55.59
N ASN A 553 -8.48 -11.09 -55.87
CA ASN A 553 -9.35 -11.89 -56.73
C ASN A 553 -8.65 -12.09 -58.09
N PRO A 554 -8.42 -13.33 -58.55
CA PRO A 554 -8.02 -13.56 -59.93
C PRO A 554 -9.27 -13.42 -60.81
N ASP A 555 -9.41 -12.29 -61.52
CA ASP A 555 -10.34 -12.19 -62.64
C ASP A 555 -9.89 -13.16 -63.75
N PRO A 556 -10.71 -14.16 -64.13
CA PRO A 556 -10.29 -15.24 -65.03
C PRO A 556 -10.67 -14.95 -66.49
N ASP A 557 -10.33 -13.76 -67.01
CA ASP A 557 -10.40 -13.43 -68.44
C ASP A 557 -9.43 -12.27 -68.77
N SER A 558 -8.33 -12.57 -69.46
CA SER A 558 -7.41 -11.58 -70.08
C SER A 558 -6.54 -12.27 -71.13
N ASP A 559 -6.53 -11.74 -72.35
CA ASP A 559 -5.93 -12.38 -73.53
C ASP A 559 -4.38 -12.43 -73.52
N PRO A 560 -3.77 -13.45 -74.17
CA PRO A 560 -2.33 -13.64 -74.20
C PRO A 560 -1.67 -13.03 -75.47
N ASP A 561 -1.51 -11.71 -75.53
CA ASP A 561 -0.55 -11.08 -76.46
C ASP A 561 0.02 -9.74 -75.93
N ALA A 562 1.12 -9.27 -76.56
CA ALA A 562 1.97 -8.10 -76.27
C ALA A 562 3.23 -8.36 -75.40
N THR A 563 4.29 -8.85 -76.05
CA THR A 563 5.66 -8.75 -75.54
C THR A 563 6.15 -7.30 -75.54
N ALA A 564 6.38 -6.69 -74.37
CA ALA A 564 6.98 -5.36 -74.23
C ALA A 564 7.90 -5.25 -72.99
N ASP A 565 9.01 -4.53 -73.13
CA ASP A 565 10.01 -4.32 -72.06
C ASP A 565 9.50 -3.39 -70.95
N THR A 566 9.43 -3.89 -69.71
CA THR A 566 9.34 -3.05 -68.50
C THR A 566 10.41 -3.41 -67.47
N LYS A 567 11.69 -3.23 -67.84
CA LYS A 567 12.82 -3.13 -66.89
C LYS A 567 12.80 -1.80 -66.11
N ALA A 568 11.78 -1.61 -65.28
CA ALA A 568 11.71 -0.48 -64.34
C ALA A 568 10.85 -0.82 -63.13
N GLY A 569 11.14 -0.19 -61.98
CA GLY A 569 10.15 -0.10 -60.90
C GLY A 569 10.13 -1.23 -59.88
N ALA A 570 11.15 -2.09 -59.81
CA ALA A 570 11.43 -2.90 -58.62
C ALA A 570 11.87 -1.99 -57.46
N ARG A 571 10.94 -1.18 -56.94
CA ARG A 571 11.10 -0.37 -55.74
C ARG A 571 11.26 -1.33 -54.57
N ARG A 572 12.52 -1.68 -54.27
CA ARG A 572 12.89 -2.09 -52.91
C ARG A 572 12.24 -1.06 -51.99
N ARG A 573 11.32 -1.49 -51.14
CA ARG A 573 11.07 -0.78 -49.91
C ARG A 573 12.36 -0.93 -49.14
N ASP A 574 13.17 0.11 -49.11
CA ASP A 574 14.31 0.20 -48.20
C ASP A 574 13.72 0.23 -46.80
N GLY A 575 13.50 -0.97 -46.26
CA GLY A 575 12.90 -1.17 -44.96
C GLY A 575 13.74 -0.45 -43.94
N ALA A 576 13.12 0.45 -43.18
CA ALA A 576 13.80 1.29 -42.20
C ALA A 576 14.69 0.40 -41.33
N LEU A 577 16.00 0.54 -41.51
CA LEU A 577 16.96 -0.43 -40.98
C LEU A 577 17.15 -0.10 -39.50
N MET A 578 16.28 -0.70 -38.68
CA MET A 578 16.15 -0.47 -37.24
C MET A 578 17.42 -0.92 -36.52
N VAL A 579 18.43 -0.04 -36.47
CA VAL A 579 19.63 -0.25 -35.67
C VAL A 579 19.24 -0.17 -34.20
N ARG A 580 19.16 -1.34 -33.55
CA ARG A 580 19.02 -1.45 -32.09
C ARG A 580 20.33 -0.98 -31.46
N VAL A 581 20.37 0.30 -31.06
CA VAL A 581 21.41 0.84 -30.19
C VAL A 581 21.08 0.42 -28.77
N GLU A 582 22.01 -0.24 -28.09
CA GLU A 582 21.87 -0.60 -26.68
C GLU A 582 22.45 0.54 -25.84
N ASP A 583 21.55 1.29 -25.19
CA ASP A 583 21.89 2.39 -24.29
C ASP A 583 21.68 1.94 -22.84
N GLU A 584 22.79 1.67 -22.16
CA GLU A 584 22.84 1.23 -20.76
C GLU A 584 22.24 2.26 -19.77
N SER A 585 22.01 3.51 -20.19
CA SER A 585 21.37 4.54 -19.38
C SER A 585 19.84 4.52 -19.45
N LEU A 586 19.23 3.84 -20.43
CA LEU A 586 17.78 3.74 -20.58
C LEU A 586 17.07 3.15 -19.35
N PRO A 587 17.55 2.10 -18.66
CA PRO A 587 16.91 1.59 -17.44
C PRO A 587 16.89 2.60 -16.27
N ALA A 588 17.86 3.53 -16.24
CA ALA A 588 17.94 4.56 -15.20
C ALA A 588 17.12 5.83 -15.54
N THR A 589 16.93 6.12 -16.83
CA THR A 589 16.31 7.37 -17.32
C THR A 589 14.87 7.19 -17.83
N SER A 590 14.53 6.03 -18.39
CA SER A 590 13.22 5.77 -19.00
C SER A 590 12.21 5.24 -17.99
N THR A 591 11.19 6.06 -17.71
CA THR A 591 10.02 5.68 -16.90
C THR A 591 9.30 4.47 -17.49
N ALA A 592 9.23 4.35 -18.81
CA ALA A 592 8.62 3.21 -19.50
C ALA A 592 9.38 1.90 -19.26
N VAL A 593 10.72 1.92 -19.29
CA VAL A 593 11.55 0.74 -18.97
C VAL A 593 11.35 0.34 -17.51
N ARG A 594 11.37 1.31 -16.58
CA ARG A 594 11.12 1.05 -15.15
C ARG A 594 9.74 0.41 -14.90
N VAL A 595 8.69 0.91 -15.55
CA VAL A 595 7.33 0.34 -15.44
C VAL A 595 7.31 -1.09 -15.98
N LEU A 596 7.91 -1.35 -17.14
CA LEU A 596 8.00 -2.70 -17.72
C LEU A 596 8.76 -3.67 -16.82
N THR A 597 9.92 -3.26 -16.26
CA THR A 597 10.67 -4.07 -15.29
C THR A 597 9.85 -4.38 -14.04
N GLN A 598 9.07 -3.41 -13.54
CA GLN A 598 8.17 -3.61 -12.40
C GLN A 598 7.02 -4.58 -12.72
N GLN A 599 6.43 -4.50 -13.93
CA GLN A 599 5.39 -5.44 -14.38
C GLN A 599 5.94 -6.87 -14.52
N VAL A 600 7.14 -7.05 -15.07
CA VAL A 600 7.81 -8.37 -15.14
C VAL A 600 8.11 -8.92 -13.75
N ALA A 601 8.63 -8.08 -12.83
CA ALA A 601 8.89 -8.47 -11.45
C ALA A 601 7.61 -8.87 -10.70
N LEU A 602 6.48 -8.21 -10.97
CA LEU A 602 5.18 -8.56 -10.41
C LEU A 602 4.70 -9.94 -10.87
N VAL A 603 4.75 -10.24 -12.17
CA VAL A 603 4.39 -11.57 -12.70
C VAL A 603 5.28 -12.65 -12.08
N GLN A 604 6.60 -12.40 -12.00
CA GLN A 604 7.54 -13.31 -11.34
C GLN A 604 7.22 -13.53 -9.85
N ALA A 605 6.82 -12.49 -9.12
CA ALA A 605 6.47 -12.60 -7.70
C ALA A 605 5.18 -13.42 -7.48
N VAL A 606 4.16 -13.24 -8.33
CA VAL A 606 2.94 -14.07 -8.32
C VAL A 606 3.28 -15.54 -8.56
N CYS A 607 4.11 -15.85 -9.57
CA CYS A 607 4.55 -17.21 -9.83
C CYS A 607 5.26 -17.86 -8.63
N ARG A 608 6.19 -17.13 -7.99
CA ARG A 608 6.93 -17.65 -6.82
C ARG A 608 6.00 -17.95 -5.65
N MET A 609 5.04 -17.07 -5.36
CA MET A 609 4.03 -17.33 -4.32
C MET A 609 3.26 -18.63 -4.56
N VAL A 610 2.81 -18.85 -5.80
CA VAL A 610 2.04 -20.05 -6.17
C VAL A 610 2.89 -21.31 -6.02
N VAL A 611 4.12 -21.31 -6.55
CA VAL A 611 5.06 -22.45 -6.50
C VAL A 611 5.57 -22.74 -5.07
N ILE A 612 5.32 -21.87 -4.09
CA ILE A 612 5.63 -22.08 -2.67
C ILE A 612 4.39 -22.59 -1.88
N GLY A 613 3.20 -22.52 -2.46
CA GLY A 613 1.94 -22.96 -1.83
C GLY A 613 1.51 -24.39 -2.17
N ASP A 614 2.07 -25.00 -3.22
CA ASP A 614 1.84 -26.38 -3.68
C ASP A 614 2.93 -27.36 -3.17
#